data_AF-A0ABD0NRQ8-F1
#
_entry.id   AF-A0ABD0NRQ8-F1
#
_cell.length_a   1.000
_cell.length_b   1.000
_cell.length_c   1.000
_cell.angle_alpha   90.00
_cell.angle_beta   90.00
_cell.angle_gamma   90.00
#
_symmetry.space_group_name_H-M   'P 1'
#
loop_
_entity.id
_entity.type
_entity.pdbx_description
1 polymer ?
#
loop_
_entity_poly.entity_id
_entity_poly.type
_entity_poly.pdbx_seq_one_letter_code
_entity_poly.pdbx_strand_id
1 'polypeptide(L)'
;AVSSASSWLDNAENELVSGPVLLSDDSETHLGHLESLSKEVKNVSEEVCKCRYVLGETEQVWDGESGESVLVEEVLNGLEERMQLLDTVLEQRCDTMKDKLQELTVFQTELRLLLTALSDSKYQLLQKMNAAMDRPASKQMEILAEAEDSLREFEQKVSEMRSRGETLQPNQLCTQELLKLQDAYEELVEMVGSKRSGLNQSLVLKAQYERALQDLVDLLDTAQDKMAADQKMKVGSEIEVQILLVKHK
;
A
#
# COMPACT_ATOMS: atom_id res chain seq x y z
N ALA A 1 -39.17 0.51 37.76
CA ALA A 1 -37.97 -0.32 37.49
C ALA A 1 -38.09 -1.02 36.14
N VAL A 2 -38.98 -2.00 35.97
CA VAL A 2 -39.18 -2.74 34.70
C VAL A 2 -39.45 -1.81 33.50
N SER A 3 -40.39 -0.86 33.62
CA SER A 3 -40.66 0.11 32.54
C SER A 3 -39.47 1.03 32.24
N SER A 4 -38.67 1.36 33.25
CA SER A 4 -37.46 2.19 33.09
C SER A 4 -36.36 1.41 32.37
N ALA A 5 -36.17 0.14 32.72
CA ALA A 5 -35.23 -0.76 32.05
C ALA A 5 -35.64 -1.01 30.59
N SER A 6 -36.93 -1.23 30.32
CA SER A 6 -37.45 -1.35 28.96
C SER A 6 -37.20 -0.08 28.13
N SER A 7 -37.50 1.11 28.67
CA SER A 7 -37.25 2.37 27.95
C SER A 7 -35.76 2.64 27.72
N TRP A 8 -34.91 2.25 28.66
CA TRP A 8 -33.46 2.34 28.47
C TRP A 8 -32.98 1.39 27.37
N LEU A 9 -33.49 0.15 27.37
CA LEU A 9 -33.17 -0.86 26.38
C LEU A 9 -33.59 -0.41 24.98
N ASP A 10 -34.76 0.18 24.82
CA ASP A 10 -35.22 0.74 23.55
C ASP A 10 -34.25 1.81 23.03
N ASN A 11 -33.70 2.66 23.91
CA ASN A 11 -32.70 3.65 23.53
C ASN A 11 -31.35 3.00 23.14
N ALA A 12 -30.88 2.03 23.93
CA ALA A 12 -29.63 1.31 23.64
C ALA A 12 -29.69 0.54 22.32
N GLU A 13 -30.81 -0.12 22.03
CA GLU A 13 -31.06 -0.79 20.74
C GLU A 13 -31.08 0.24 19.60
N ASN A 14 -31.73 1.39 19.78
CA ASN A 14 -31.75 2.46 18.79
C ASN A 14 -30.35 3.03 18.52
N GLU A 15 -29.51 3.22 19.54
CA GLU A 15 -28.12 3.66 19.38
C GLU A 15 -27.31 2.61 18.58
N LEU A 16 -27.50 1.33 18.89
CA LEU A 16 -26.82 0.23 18.22
C LEU A 16 -27.25 0.06 16.75
N VAL A 17 -28.52 0.32 16.42
CA VAL A 17 -29.07 0.24 15.05
C VAL A 17 -28.75 1.50 14.24
N SER A 18 -28.84 2.68 14.85
CA SER A 18 -28.50 3.94 14.19
C SER A 18 -27.01 3.98 13.82
N GLY A 19 -26.19 3.10 14.41
CA GLY A 19 -24.75 3.10 14.25
C GLY A 19 -24.16 4.41 14.77
N PRO A 20 -22.84 4.59 14.67
CA PRO A 20 -22.26 5.92 14.85
C PRO A 20 -22.69 6.76 13.64
N VAL A 21 -23.89 7.33 13.70
CA VAL A 21 -24.43 8.23 12.67
C VAL A 21 -23.60 9.52 12.59
N LEU A 22 -22.84 9.86 13.63
CA LEU A 22 -21.97 11.02 13.66
C LEU A 22 -20.79 10.77 14.62
N LEU A 23 -19.55 11.06 14.19
CA LEU A 23 -18.32 11.16 14.99
C LEU A 23 -17.75 9.78 15.37
N SER A 24 -16.65 9.28 14.82
CA SER A 24 -15.39 9.92 14.53
C SER A 24 -14.65 9.05 13.51
N ASP A 25 -13.73 9.64 12.76
CA ASP A 25 -12.71 8.93 11.95
C ASP A 25 -11.76 8.07 12.84
N ASP A 26 -12.15 7.82 14.09
CA ASP A 26 -11.39 7.22 15.16
C ASP A 26 -12.13 5.98 15.69
N SER A 27 -11.68 4.82 15.22
CA SER A 27 -12.25 3.52 15.58
C SER A 27 -12.05 3.19 17.08
N GLU A 28 -11.11 3.84 17.76
CA GLU A 28 -10.82 3.63 19.19
C GLU A 28 -11.90 4.26 20.09
N THR A 29 -12.34 5.47 19.77
CA THR A 29 -13.47 6.11 20.48
C THR A 29 -14.77 5.32 20.30
N HIS A 30 -15.00 4.76 19.11
CA HIS A 30 -16.16 3.90 18.87
C HIS A 30 -16.10 2.61 19.68
N LEU A 31 -14.94 1.96 19.77
CA LEU A 31 -14.76 0.79 20.64
C LEU A 31 -15.05 1.13 22.10
N GLY A 32 -14.49 2.23 22.62
CA GLY A 32 -14.71 2.65 23.99
C GLY A 32 -16.20 2.92 24.31
N HIS A 33 -16.96 3.45 23.34
CA HIS A 33 -18.40 3.61 23.47
C HIS A 33 -19.13 2.26 23.56
N LEU A 34 -18.81 1.30 22.67
CA LEU A 34 -19.41 -0.04 22.71
C LEU A 34 -19.10 -0.77 24.03
N GLU A 35 -17.88 -0.66 24.54
CA GLU A 35 -17.48 -1.24 25.82
C GLU A 35 -18.21 -0.60 27.01
N SER A 36 -18.43 0.73 26.96
CA SER A 36 -19.26 1.43 27.95
C SER A 36 -20.70 0.92 27.92
N LEU A 37 -21.30 0.79 26.74
CA LEU A 37 -22.67 0.31 26.59
C LEU A 37 -22.82 -1.15 27.05
N SER A 38 -21.86 -2.02 26.74
CA SER A 38 -21.83 -3.41 27.26
C SER A 38 -21.80 -3.44 28.80
N LYS A 39 -21.02 -2.55 29.42
CA LYS A 39 -21.00 -2.43 30.89
C LYS A 39 -22.34 -1.96 31.44
N GLU A 40 -23.01 -1.04 30.76
CA GLU A 40 -24.34 -0.56 31.15
C GLU A 40 -25.39 -1.67 31.05
N VAL A 41 -25.40 -2.47 29.99
CA VAL A 41 -26.30 -3.64 29.86
C VAL A 41 -26.15 -4.58 31.06
N LYS A 42 -24.91 -4.89 31.45
CA LYS A 42 -24.64 -5.75 32.62
C LYS A 42 -25.18 -5.14 33.92
N ASN A 43 -24.96 -3.85 34.13
CA ASN A 43 -25.49 -3.16 35.31
C ASN A 43 -27.02 -3.17 35.35
N VAL A 44 -27.69 -2.85 34.24
CA VAL A 44 -29.16 -2.86 34.17
C VAL A 44 -29.67 -4.30 34.34
N SER A 45 -28.97 -5.31 33.81
CA SER A 45 -29.35 -6.71 33.94
C SER A 45 -29.33 -7.15 35.40
N GLU A 46 -28.29 -6.77 36.14
CA GLU A 46 -28.20 -7.00 37.58
C GLU A 46 -29.34 -6.31 38.35
N GLU A 47 -29.70 -5.08 38.00
CA GLU A 47 -30.81 -4.37 38.63
C GLU A 47 -32.18 -5.02 38.32
N VAL A 48 -32.40 -5.50 37.10
CA VAL A 48 -33.61 -6.24 36.72
C VAL A 48 -33.68 -7.58 37.49
N CYS A 49 -32.56 -8.29 37.62
CA CYS A 49 -32.47 -9.51 38.44
C CYS A 49 -32.81 -9.25 39.91
N LYS A 50 -32.28 -8.15 40.50
CA LYS A 50 -32.63 -7.73 41.87
C LYS A 50 -34.12 -7.41 42.00
N CYS A 51 -34.71 -6.72 41.02
CA CYS A 51 -36.14 -6.41 41.02
C CYS A 51 -36.99 -7.69 40.97
N ARG A 52 -36.60 -8.67 40.14
CA ARG A 52 -37.27 -9.98 40.07
C ARG A 52 -37.20 -10.72 41.40
N TYR A 53 -36.05 -10.73 42.05
CA TYR A 53 -35.88 -11.37 43.35
C TYR A 53 -36.82 -10.78 44.43
N VAL A 54 -36.91 -9.44 44.51
CA VAL A 54 -37.81 -8.74 45.46
C VAL A 54 -39.28 -9.02 45.15
N LEU A 55 -39.66 -9.10 43.87
CA LEU A 55 -41.01 -9.45 43.45
C LEU A 55 -41.36 -10.90 43.83
N GLY A 56 -40.44 -11.85 43.62
CA GLY A 56 -40.62 -13.26 44.01
C GLY A 56 -40.71 -13.49 45.52
N GLU A 57 -40.03 -12.68 46.35
CA GLU A 57 -40.21 -12.68 47.81
C GLU A 57 -41.58 -12.10 48.22
N THR A 58 -42.11 -11.14 47.45
CA THR A 58 -43.40 -10.49 47.71
C THR A 58 -44.59 -11.36 47.26
N GLU A 59 -44.44 -12.14 46.19
CA GLU A 59 -45.46 -13.09 45.72
C GLU A 59 -45.72 -14.24 46.70
N GLN A 60 -44.78 -14.60 47.58
CA GLN A 60 -45.07 -15.53 48.69
C GLN A 60 -46.12 -14.99 49.68
N VAL A 61 -46.42 -13.69 49.62
CA VAL A 61 -47.41 -13.00 50.46
C VAL A 61 -48.76 -12.86 49.73
N TRP A 62 -48.80 -13.02 48.41
CA TRP A 62 -50.01 -12.87 47.59
C TRP A 62 -50.51 -14.26 47.18
N ASP A 63 -51.81 -14.52 47.36
CA ASP A 63 -52.42 -15.83 47.07
C ASP A 63 -52.15 -16.21 45.59
N GLY A 64 -51.44 -17.32 45.40
CA GLY A 64 -50.59 -17.60 44.23
C GLY A 64 -51.28 -17.97 42.92
N GLU A 65 -52.47 -17.47 42.64
CA GLU A 65 -53.24 -17.77 41.42
C GLU A 65 -53.92 -16.55 40.79
N SER A 66 -53.33 -15.35 40.88
CA SER A 66 -53.80 -14.19 40.12
C SER A 66 -53.10 -14.12 38.74
N GLY A 67 -53.86 -13.91 37.66
CA GLY A 67 -53.31 -13.79 36.30
C GLY A 67 -52.34 -12.61 36.10
N GLU A 68 -52.28 -11.67 37.05
CA GLU A 68 -51.34 -10.54 37.04
C GLU A 68 -49.90 -10.99 37.34
N SER A 69 -49.69 -11.99 38.21
CA SER A 69 -48.37 -12.57 38.51
C SER A 69 -47.73 -13.20 37.27
N VAL A 70 -48.52 -13.98 36.52
CA VAL A 70 -48.08 -14.63 35.27
C VAL A 70 -47.65 -13.59 34.22
N LEU A 71 -48.42 -12.51 34.06
CA LEU A 71 -48.10 -11.45 33.11
C LEU A 71 -46.82 -10.68 33.48
N VAL A 72 -46.57 -10.47 34.78
CA VAL A 72 -45.34 -9.81 35.25
C VAL A 72 -44.12 -10.68 34.94
N GLU A 73 -44.20 -11.98 35.17
CA GLU A 73 -43.10 -12.91 34.88
C GLU A 73 -42.83 -13.03 33.38
N GLU A 74 -43.87 -13.06 32.53
CA GLU A 74 -43.72 -13.01 31.06
C GLU A 74 -43.00 -11.74 30.60
N VAL A 75 -43.34 -10.58 31.17
CA VAL A 75 -42.68 -9.29 30.85
C VAL A 75 -41.21 -9.29 31.31
N LEU A 76 -40.93 -9.84 32.49
CA LEU A 76 -39.56 -9.95 33.01
C LEU A 76 -38.71 -10.90 32.16
N ASN A 77 -39.27 -12.05 31.74
CA ASN A 77 -38.60 -12.99 30.85
C ASN A 77 -38.30 -12.34 29.50
N GLY A 78 -39.27 -11.67 28.88
CA GLY A 78 -39.04 -10.97 27.61
C GLY A 78 -38.00 -9.86 27.72
N LEU A 79 -37.94 -9.15 28.86
CA LEU A 79 -36.91 -8.14 29.11
C LEU A 79 -35.52 -8.78 29.26
N GLU A 80 -35.40 -9.88 30.01
CA GLU A 80 -34.15 -10.61 30.18
C GLU A 80 -33.63 -11.19 28.86
N GLU A 81 -34.50 -11.80 28.05
CA GLU A 81 -34.16 -12.31 26.72
C GLU A 81 -33.61 -11.20 25.81
N ARG A 82 -34.26 -10.02 25.79
CA ARG A 82 -33.77 -8.89 24.99
C ARG A 82 -32.43 -8.36 25.51
N MET A 83 -32.24 -8.29 26.82
CA MET A 83 -30.97 -7.85 27.43
C MET A 83 -29.83 -8.81 27.13
N GLN A 84 -30.09 -10.12 27.19
CA GLN A 84 -29.12 -11.15 26.85
C GLN A 84 -28.74 -11.08 25.36
N LEU A 85 -29.72 -10.87 24.48
CA LEU A 85 -29.47 -10.65 23.06
C LEU A 85 -28.61 -9.41 22.83
N LEU A 86 -28.93 -8.30 23.49
CA LEU A 86 -28.17 -7.05 23.38
C LEU A 86 -26.73 -7.22 23.88
N ASP A 87 -26.50 -7.91 25.00
CA ASP A 87 -25.16 -8.20 25.52
C ASP A 87 -24.34 -9.04 24.53
N THR A 88 -24.94 -10.09 23.96
CA THR A 88 -24.30 -10.95 22.95
C THR A 88 -23.92 -10.15 21.69
N VAL A 89 -24.82 -9.29 21.20
CA VAL A 89 -24.57 -8.45 20.02
C VAL A 89 -23.48 -7.42 20.29
N LEU A 90 -23.47 -6.82 21.48
CA LEU A 90 -22.43 -5.87 21.89
C LEU A 90 -21.06 -6.54 22.00
N GLU A 91 -20.99 -7.72 22.62
CA GLU A 91 -19.76 -8.50 22.73
C GLU A 91 -19.19 -8.82 21.33
N GLN A 92 -20.03 -9.33 20.43
CA GLN A 92 -19.62 -9.62 19.05
C GLN A 92 -19.13 -8.37 18.31
N ARG A 93 -19.79 -7.22 18.48
CA ARG A 93 -19.38 -5.95 17.85
C ARG A 93 -18.06 -5.42 18.44
N CYS A 94 -17.86 -5.53 19.74
CA CYS A 94 -16.61 -5.19 20.40
C CYS A 94 -15.45 -6.04 19.86
N ASP A 95 -15.64 -7.36 19.76
CA ASP A 95 -14.62 -8.28 19.25
C ASP A 95 -14.28 -7.96 17.78
N THR A 96 -15.30 -7.79 16.94
CA THR A 96 -15.12 -7.40 15.53
C THR A 96 -14.36 -6.08 15.39
N MET A 97 -14.66 -5.10 16.25
CA MET A 97 -13.98 -3.81 16.25
C MET A 97 -12.53 -3.92 16.73
N LYS A 98 -12.26 -4.76 17.74
CA LYS A 98 -10.90 -5.04 18.23
C LYS A 98 -10.05 -5.68 17.13
N ASP A 99 -10.59 -6.67 16.43
CA ASP A 99 -9.92 -7.31 15.29
C ASP A 99 -9.61 -6.27 14.20
N LYS A 100 -10.59 -5.44 13.83
CA LYS A 100 -10.39 -4.36 12.86
C LYS A 100 -9.30 -3.37 13.28
N LEU A 101 -9.29 -2.95 14.55
CA LEU A 101 -8.27 -2.04 15.09
C LEU A 101 -6.87 -2.66 15.07
N GLN A 102 -6.77 -3.95 15.37
CA GLN A 102 -5.52 -4.68 15.27
C GLN A 102 -5.03 -4.74 13.82
N GLU A 103 -5.91 -5.06 12.86
CA GLU A 103 -5.59 -5.08 11.44
C GLU A 103 -5.15 -3.70 10.94
N LEU A 104 -5.83 -2.62 11.35
CA LEU A 104 -5.43 -1.24 11.05
C LEU A 104 -4.04 -0.91 11.59
N THR A 105 -3.69 -1.38 12.78
CA THR A 105 -2.37 -1.16 13.40
C THR A 105 -1.27 -1.89 12.64
N VAL A 106 -1.52 -3.14 12.25
CA VAL A 106 -0.60 -3.92 11.42
C VAL A 106 -0.40 -3.25 10.06
N PHE A 107 -1.50 -2.87 9.41
CA PHE A 107 -1.51 -2.16 8.14
C PHE A 107 -0.70 -0.86 8.19
N GLN A 108 -0.90 -0.03 9.21
CA GLN A 108 -0.13 1.20 9.42
C GLN A 108 1.37 0.94 9.57
N THR A 109 1.73 -0.11 10.30
CA THR A 109 3.13 -0.47 10.51
C THR A 109 3.79 -0.90 9.21
N GLU A 110 3.12 -1.75 8.45
CA GLU A 110 3.57 -2.22 7.14
C GLU A 110 3.69 -1.08 6.12
N LEU A 111 2.74 -0.15 6.11
CA LEU A 111 2.79 1.06 5.28
C LEU A 111 4.05 1.90 5.54
N ARG A 112 4.35 2.17 6.82
CA ARG A 112 5.55 2.92 7.20
C ARG A 112 6.83 2.19 6.81
N LEU A 113 6.89 0.88 7.05
CA LEU A 113 8.05 0.07 6.67
C LEU A 113 8.28 0.08 5.17
N LEU A 114 7.21 0.00 4.37
CA LEU A 114 7.30 0.03 2.91
C LEU A 114 7.74 1.40 2.39
N LEU A 115 7.24 2.50 2.95
CA LEU A 115 7.69 3.86 2.66
C LEU A 115 9.19 4.04 2.96
N THR A 116 9.66 3.54 4.10
CA THR A 116 11.09 3.55 4.46
C THR A 116 11.91 2.72 3.48
N ALA A 117 11.45 1.51 3.14
CA ALA A 117 12.15 0.64 2.21
C ALA A 117 12.28 1.25 0.80
N LEU A 118 11.24 1.92 0.29
CA LEU A 118 11.30 2.66 -0.98
C LEU A 118 12.29 3.82 -0.92
N SER A 119 12.26 4.59 0.17
CA SER A 119 13.18 5.72 0.37
C SER A 119 14.64 5.26 0.45
N ASP A 120 14.90 4.16 1.16
CA ASP A 120 16.22 3.54 1.26
C ASP A 120 16.68 2.99 -0.09
N SER A 121 15.79 2.32 -0.83
CA SER A 121 16.08 1.79 -2.17
C SER A 121 16.48 2.92 -3.12
N LYS A 122 15.73 4.04 -3.11
CA LYS A 122 16.05 5.25 -3.88
C LYS A 122 17.44 5.79 -3.53
N TYR A 123 17.75 5.92 -2.24
CA TYR A 123 19.05 6.42 -1.80
C TYR A 123 20.20 5.48 -2.21
N GLN A 124 20.02 4.17 -2.01
CA GLN A 124 20.99 3.15 -2.38
C GLN A 124 21.25 3.14 -3.88
N LEU A 125 20.20 3.25 -4.71
CA LEU A 125 20.33 3.36 -6.15
C LEU A 125 21.15 4.58 -6.54
N LEU A 126 20.82 5.76 -5.99
CA LEU A 126 21.58 6.99 -6.25
C LEU A 126 23.05 6.83 -5.87
N GLN A 127 23.34 6.22 -4.72
CA GLN A 127 24.70 5.97 -4.26
C GLN A 127 25.47 5.00 -5.20
N LYS A 128 24.86 3.85 -5.53
CA LYS A 128 25.44 2.85 -6.44
C LYS A 128 25.71 3.46 -7.83
N MET A 129 24.76 4.22 -8.36
CA MET A 129 24.89 4.88 -9.66
C MET A 129 26.00 5.94 -9.66
N ASN A 130 26.08 6.77 -8.62
CA ASN A 130 27.15 7.76 -8.49
C ASN A 130 28.53 7.09 -8.41
N ALA A 131 28.65 5.98 -7.67
CA ALA A 131 29.89 5.21 -7.57
C ALA A 131 30.26 4.47 -8.87
N ALA A 132 29.31 4.32 -9.80
CA ALA A 132 29.49 3.61 -11.06
C ALA A 132 29.59 4.55 -12.28
N MET A 133 29.56 5.89 -12.11
CA MET A 133 29.56 6.84 -13.23
C MET A 133 30.75 6.67 -14.18
N ASP A 134 31.94 6.40 -13.64
CA ASP A 134 33.16 6.20 -14.44
C ASP A 134 33.34 4.74 -14.92
N ARG A 135 32.43 3.85 -14.54
CA ARG A 135 32.49 2.44 -14.95
C ARG A 135 31.86 2.27 -16.33
N PRO A 136 32.23 1.19 -17.06
CA PRO A 136 31.60 0.87 -18.33
C PRO A 136 30.07 0.77 -18.20
N ALA A 137 29.37 1.18 -19.26
CA ALA A 137 27.91 1.16 -19.33
C ALA A 137 27.30 -0.23 -19.02
N SER A 138 28.00 -1.33 -19.31
CA SER A 138 27.56 -2.68 -18.93
C SER A 138 27.41 -2.86 -17.42
N LYS A 139 28.33 -2.30 -16.62
CA LYS A 139 28.26 -2.35 -15.14
C LYS A 139 27.16 -1.44 -14.59
N GLN A 140 26.92 -0.30 -15.24
CA GLN A 140 25.82 0.59 -14.86
C GLN A 140 24.45 -0.04 -15.19
N MET A 141 24.36 -0.77 -16.31
CA MET A 141 23.16 -1.53 -16.70
C MET A 141 22.83 -2.64 -15.72
N GLU A 142 23.82 -3.35 -15.20
CA GLU A 142 23.63 -4.39 -14.16
C GLU A 142 22.99 -3.82 -12.89
N ILE A 143 23.49 -2.67 -12.39
CA ILE A 143 22.91 -1.97 -11.24
C ILE A 143 21.45 -1.57 -11.51
N LEU A 144 21.15 -1.08 -12.71
CA LEU A 144 19.80 -0.71 -13.09
C LEU A 144 18.87 -1.93 -13.24
N ALA A 145 19.38 -3.08 -13.67
CA ALA A 145 18.63 -4.33 -13.75
C ALA A 145 18.24 -4.85 -12.36
N GLU A 146 19.17 -4.82 -11.39
CA GLU A 146 18.85 -5.13 -9.98
C GLU A 146 17.74 -4.21 -9.43
N ALA A 147 17.78 -2.93 -9.79
CA ALA A 147 16.76 -1.95 -9.39
C ALA A 147 15.40 -2.24 -10.05
N GLU A 148 15.37 -2.68 -11.31
CA GLU A 148 14.12 -3.12 -11.98
C GLU A 148 13.51 -4.36 -11.34
N ASP A 149 14.34 -5.33 -10.96
CA ASP A 149 13.87 -6.52 -10.25
C ASP A 149 13.22 -6.11 -8.91
N SER A 150 13.88 -5.21 -8.17
CA SER A 150 13.34 -4.66 -6.92
C SER A 150 12.04 -3.88 -7.14
N LEU A 151 11.92 -3.12 -8.24
CA LEU A 151 10.70 -2.38 -8.57
C LEU A 151 9.49 -3.29 -8.80
N ARG A 152 9.67 -4.50 -9.37
CA ARG A 152 8.57 -5.47 -9.51
C ARG A 152 8.07 -5.96 -8.15
N GLU A 153 8.97 -6.19 -7.20
CA GLU A 153 8.57 -6.55 -5.83
C GLU A 153 7.84 -5.41 -5.12
N PHE A 154 8.29 -4.17 -5.32
CA PHE A 154 7.60 -3.00 -4.78
C PHE A 154 6.22 -2.80 -5.42
N GLU A 155 6.07 -3.02 -6.73
CA GLU A 155 4.79 -2.93 -7.43
C GLU A 155 3.75 -3.84 -6.78
N GLN A 156 4.12 -5.11 -6.54
CA GLN A 156 3.25 -6.07 -5.88
C GLN A 156 2.85 -5.60 -4.49
N LYS A 157 3.83 -5.20 -3.65
CA LYS A 157 3.57 -4.74 -2.28
C LYS A 157 2.70 -3.48 -2.23
N VAL A 158 2.93 -2.52 -3.13
CA VAL A 158 2.12 -1.29 -3.24
C VAL A 158 0.70 -1.61 -3.67
N SER A 159 0.51 -2.53 -4.63
CA SER A 159 -0.82 -2.99 -5.05
C SER A 159 -1.58 -3.71 -3.94
N GLU A 160 -0.90 -4.59 -3.19
CA GLU A 160 -1.48 -5.29 -2.03
C GLU A 160 -1.88 -4.30 -0.93
N MET A 161 -1.02 -3.33 -0.63
CA MET A 161 -1.32 -2.27 0.34
C MET A 161 -2.51 -1.40 -0.07
N ARG A 162 -2.63 -1.08 -1.36
CA ARG A 162 -3.80 -0.34 -1.89
C ARG A 162 -5.09 -1.14 -1.70
N SER A 163 -5.11 -2.40 -2.13
CA SER A 163 -6.30 -3.27 -2.04
C SER A 163 -6.73 -3.49 -0.58
N ARG A 164 -5.77 -3.68 0.33
CA ARG A 164 -6.06 -3.76 1.77
C ARG A 164 -6.59 -2.44 2.32
N GLY A 165 -6.04 -1.30 1.88
CA GLY A 165 -6.53 0.03 2.23
C GLY A 165 -7.98 0.26 1.83
N GLU A 166 -8.39 -0.17 0.64
CA GLU A 166 -9.78 -0.08 0.17
C GLU A 166 -10.75 -0.90 1.04
N THR A 167 -10.29 -2.07 1.51
CA THR A 167 -11.09 -2.98 2.34
C THR A 167 -11.19 -2.50 3.79
N LEU A 168 -10.07 -2.07 4.39
CA LEU A 168 -10.01 -1.65 5.79
C LEU A 168 -10.64 -0.28 6.03
N GLN A 169 -10.71 0.56 5.00
CA GLN A 169 -11.16 1.95 5.06
C GLN A 169 -10.47 2.70 6.22
N PRO A 170 -9.14 2.84 6.16
CA PRO A 170 -8.39 3.48 7.24
C PRO A 170 -8.71 4.98 7.29
N ASN A 171 -8.33 5.62 8.38
CA ASN A 171 -8.55 7.05 8.59
C ASN A 171 -7.89 7.92 7.49
N GLN A 172 -8.22 9.21 7.49
CA GLN A 172 -7.71 10.15 6.50
C GLN A 172 -6.17 10.24 6.48
N LEU A 173 -5.51 10.14 7.64
CA LEU A 173 -4.05 10.22 7.73
C LEU A 173 -3.39 9.04 7.00
N CYS A 174 -3.83 7.81 7.26
CA CYS A 174 -3.34 6.61 6.58
C CYS A 174 -3.64 6.64 5.09
N THR A 175 -4.80 7.17 4.70
CA THR A 175 -5.14 7.37 3.29
C THR A 175 -4.15 8.31 2.60
N GLN A 176 -3.72 9.39 3.29
CA GLN A 176 -2.67 10.27 2.77
C GLN A 176 -1.31 9.57 2.67
N GLU A 177 -0.95 8.73 3.64
CA GLU A 177 0.29 7.94 3.60
C GLU A 177 0.29 6.92 2.45
N LEU A 178 -0.85 6.32 2.12
CA LEU A 178 -1.01 5.46 0.94
C LEU A 178 -0.77 6.22 -0.38
N LEU A 179 -1.27 7.44 -0.48
CA LEU A 179 -1.01 8.28 -1.66
C LEU A 179 0.49 8.62 -1.76
N LYS A 180 1.12 9.00 -0.64
CA LYS A 180 2.58 9.24 -0.59
C LYS A 180 3.38 8.00 -0.98
N LEU A 181 2.92 6.81 -0.60
CA LEU A 181 3.54 5.54 -1.00
C LEU A 181 3.51 5.36 -2.51
N GLN A 182 2.36 5.64 -3.13
CA GLN A 182 2.21 5.60 -4.58
C GLN A 182 3.14 6.59 -5.28
N ASP A 183 3.13 7.86 -4.83
CA ASP A 183 3.99 8.91 -5.40
C ASP A 183 5.48 8.54 -5.30
N ALA A 184 5.91 8.02 -4.15
CA ALA A 184 7.30 7.61 -3.92
C ALA A 184 7.71 6.43 -4.82
N TYR A 185 6.81 5.47 -5.05
CA TYR A 185 7.04 4.36 -5.98
C TYR A 185 7.16 4.86 -7.42
N GLU A 186 6.22 5.71 -7.86
CA GLU A 186 6.22 6.28 -9.22
C GLU A 186 7.47 7.11 -9.49
N GLU A 187 7.91 7.91 -8.52
CA GLU A 187 9.16 8.67 -8.61
C GLU A 187 10.38 7.74 -8.80
N LEU A 188 10.43 6.61 -8.09
CA LEU A 188 11.53 5.65 -8.22
C LEU A 188 11.51 4.96 -9.59
N VAL A 189 10.32 4.59 -10.08
CA VAL A 189 10.12 4.05 -11.43
C VAL A 189 10.61 5.04 -12.49
N GLU A 190 10.21 6.31 -12.38
CA GLU A 190 10.60 7.37 -13.30
C GLU A 190 12.13 7.58 -13.29
N MET A 191 12.74 7.60 -12.09
CA MET A 191 14.18 7.74 -11.94
C MET A 191 14.94 6.60 -12.64
N VAL A 192 14.55 5.35 -12.37
CA VAL A 192 15.15 4.16 -12.98
C VAL A 192 14.97 4.17 -14.50
N GLY A 193 13.77 4.48 -14.98
CA GLY A 193 13.47 4.57 -16.41
C GLY A 193 14.28 5.65 -17.11
N SER A 194 14.39 6.83 -16.51
CA SER A 194 15.18 7.96 -17.03
C SER A 194 16.66 7.63 -17.14
N LYS A 195 17.24 6.99 -16.10
CA LYS A 195 18.65 6.56 -16.12
C LYS A 195 18.92 5.51 -17.19
N ARG A 196 18.04 4.53 -17.34
CA ARG A 196 18.15 3.50 -18.38
C ARG A 196 18.07 4.08 -19.78
N SER A 197 17.10 4.96 -20.04
CA SER A 197 16.96 5.62 -21.33
C SER A 197 18.22 6.43 -21.68
N GLY A 198 18.72 7.23 -20.74
CA GLY A 198 19.94 8.02 -20.95
C GLY A 198 21.17 7.15 -21.24
N LEU A 199 21.34 6.04 -20.53
CA LEU A 199 22.45 5.12 -20.73
C LEU A 199 22.36 4.38 -22.08
N ASN A 200 21.15 3.98 -22.49
CA ASN A 200 20.92 3.39 -23.82
C ASN A 200 21.24 4.38 -24.94
N GLN A 201 20.83 5.65 -24.81
CA GLN A 201 21.16 6.68 -25.80
C GLN A 201 22.68 6.87 -25.91
N SER A 202 23.39 6.90 -24.78
CA SER A 202 24.85 7.00 -24.74
C SER A 202 25.53 5.81 -25.44
N LEU A 203 25.04 4.59 -25.19
CA LEU A 203 25.55 3.37 -25.84
C LEU A 203 25.36 3.38 -27.36
N VAL A 204 24.16 3.76 -27.82
CA VAL A 204 23.87 3.89 -29.26
C VAL A 204 24.80 4.91 -29.91
N LEU A 205 24.98 6.07 -29.27
CA LEU A 205 25.86 7.12 -29.78
C LEU A 205 27.33 6.65 -29.83
N LYS A 206 27.80 5.94 -28.81
CA LYS A 206 29.15 5.36 -28.81
C LYS A 206 29.35 4.38 -29.97
N ALA A 207 28.40 3.48 -30.20
CA ALA A 207 28.47 2.52 -31.31
C ALA A 207 28.49 3.22 -32.68
N GLN A 208 27.82 4.37 -32.82
CA GLN A 208 27.87 5.19 -34.03
C GLN A 208 29.27 5.79 -34.23
N TYR A 209 29.90 6.34 -33.18
CA TYR A 209 31.26 6.87 -33.27
C TYR A 209 32.29 5.78 -33.59
N GLU A 210 32.17 4.61 -32.96
CA GLU A 210 33.05 3.47 -33.23
C GLU A 210 32.96 3.03 -34.71
N ARG A 211 31.74 2.99 -35.27
CA ARG A 211 31.55 2.70 -36.70
C ARG A 211 32.17 3.77 -37.59
N ALA A 212 31.93 5.05 -37.31
CA ALA A 212 32.50 6.14 -38.10
C ALA A 212 34.03 6.14 -38.06
N LEU A 213 34.64 5.82 -36.92
CA LEU A 213 36.08 5.65 -36.79
C LEU A 213 36.60 4.48 -37.63
N GLN A 214 35.90 3.35 -37.62
CA GLN A 214 36.27 2.21 -38.45
C GLN A 214 36.19 2.55 -39.94
N ASP A 215 35.13 3.23 -40.38
CA ASP A 215 34.97 3.66 -41.77
C ASP A 215 36.12 4.58 -42.22
N LEU A 216 36.62 5.45 -41.33
CA LEU A 216 37.78 6.31 -41.60
C LEU A 216 39.09 5.51 -41.70
N VAL A 217 39.28 4.49 -40.85
CA VAL A 217 40.44 3.59 -40.93
C VAL A 217 40.44 2.84 -42.26
N ASP A 218 39.31 2.26 -42.64
CA ASP A 218 39.18 1.51 -43.90
C ASP A 218 39.46 2.40 -45.13
N LEU A 219 39.04 3.67 -45.07
CA LEU A 219 39.32 4.67 -46.12
C LEU A 219 40.81 5.03 -46.19
N LEU A 220 41.48 5.17 -45.04
CA LEU A 220 42.93 5.42 -44.97
C LEU A 220 43.72 4.24 -45.52
N ASP A 221 43.38 3.01 -45.12
CA ASP A 221 44.01 1.79 -45.61
C ASP A 221 43.84 1.67 -47.13
N THR A 222 42.63 1.91 -47.63
CA THR A 222 42.35 1.93 -49.07
C THR A 222 43.18 3.00 -49.82
N ALA A 223 43.33 4.19 -49.24
CA ALA A 223 44.13 5.25 -49.83
C ALA A 223 45.63 4.89 -49.84
N GLN A 224 46.11 4.27 -48.76
CA GLN A 224 47.50 3.84 -48.62
C GLN A 224 47.85 2.71 -49.60
N ASP A 225 46.96 1.74 -49.79
CA ASP A 225 47.11 0.68 -50.79
C ASP A 225 47.16 1.22 -52.21
N LYS A 226 46.31 2.21 -52.53
CA LYS A 226 46.33 2.90 -53.83
C LYS A 226 47.67 3.63 -54.06
N MET A 227 48.15 4.39 -53.09
CA MET A 227 49.43 5.08 -53.19
C MET A 227 50.62 4.11 -53.35
N ALA A 228 50.60 2.98 -52.65
CA ALA A 228 51.63 1.96 -52.76
C ALA A 228 51.61 1.23 -54.12
N ALA A 229 50.42 1.01 -54.69
CA ALA A 229 50.27 0.47 -56.03
C ALA A 229 50.81 1.43 -57.11
N ASP A 230 50.47 2.72 -57.00
CA ASP A 230 50.95 3.76 -57.91
C ASP A 230 52.49 3.88 -57.89
N GLN A 231 53.13 3.80 -56.72
CA GLN A 231 54.60 3.82 -56.62
C GLN A 231 55.29 2.64 -57.31
N LYS A 232 54.60 1.49 -57.44
CA LYS A 232 55.16 0.28 -58.09
C LYS A 232 54.94 0.27 -59.61
N MET A 233 54.17 1.21 -60.15
CA MET A 233 53.83 1.24 -61.57
C MET A 233 54.98 1.83 -62.41
N LYS A 234 55.48 1.09 -63.41
CA LYS A 234 56.45 1.61 -64.39
C LYS A 234 55.71 2.30 -65.52
N VAL A 235 56.03 3.57 -65.76
CA VAL A 235 55.38 4.40 -66.78
C VAL A 235 56.16 4.34 -68.09
N GLY A 236 55.47 4.09 -69.21
CA GLY A 236 56.08 3.92 -70.53
C GLY A 236 56.03 5.16 -71.44
N SER A 237 55.27 6.19 -71.05
CA SER A 237 55.01 7.39 -71.87
C SER A 237 54.77 8.65 -71.03
N GLU A 238 55.13 9.81 -71.57
CA GLU A 238 54.86 11.14 -70.98
C GLU A 238 53.35 11.39 -70.75
N ILE A 239 52.49 10.84 -71.62
CA ILE A 239 51.03 10.95 -71.48
C ILE A 239 50.53 10.18 -70.25
N GLU A 240 51.10 9.00 -69.97
CA GLU A 240 50.74 8.22 -68.78
C GLU A 240 51.22 8.92 -67.49
N VAL A 241 52.39 9.58 -67.52
CA VAL A 241 52.87 10.38 -66.40
C VAL A 241 51.88 11.52 -66.10
N GLN A 242 51.41 12.21 -67.13
CA GLN A 242 50.45 13.31 -66.98
C GLN A 242 49.10 12.84 -66.42
N ILE A 243 48.61 11.67 -66.86
CA ILE A 243 47.36 11.07 -66.35
C ILE A 243 47.49 10.67 -64.88
N LEU A 244 48.61 10.09 -64.47
CA LEU A 244 48.86 9.72 -63.06
C LEU A 244 48.94 10.94 -62.15
N LEU A 245 49.62 12.00 -62.60
CA LEU A 245 49.69 13.28 -61.88
C LEU A 245 48.30 13.92 -61.68
N VAL A 246 47.40 13.79 -62.66
CA VAL A 246 46.00 14.26 -62.54
C VAL A 246 45.20 13.38 -61.57
N LYS A 247 45.43 12.06 -61.54
CA LYS A 247 44.76 11.15 -60.59
C LYS A 247 45.21 11.32 -59.14
N HIS A 248 46.47 11.72 -58.94
CA HIS A 248 47.06 11.88 -57.60
C HIS A 248 46.72 13.25 -56.97
N LYS A 249 46.47 14.26 -57.80
CA LYS A 249 45.95 15.57 -57.37
C LYS A 249 44.49 15.48 -56.94
#